data_AF-A0A5E4R3S9-F1
#
_entry.id   AF-A0A5E4R3S9-F1
#
_cell.length_a   1.000
_cell.length_b   1.000
_cell.length_c   1.000
_cell.angle_alpha   90.00
_cell.angle_beta   90.00
_cell.angle_gamma   90.00
#
_symmetry.space_group_name_H-M   'P 1'
#
loop_
_entity.id
_entity.type
_entity.pdbx_description
1 polymer ?
#
loop_
_entity_poly.entity_id
_entity_poly.type
_entity_poly.pdbx_seq_one_letter_code
_entity_poly.pdbx_strand_id
1 'polypeptide(L)'
;MDNIVSWTVEDEAIIATNTDATECKRCAVELGYWKDDYIKYFAKHVDRKAPEINRGYYARVKAMEMFIHQFLERCDTKCQIINLGCGFDTLYWRLKDTTQAVANFIELDFPTVVRKKYQIIKRNKQLLEKICNEGATPDGLFEDGLVEIKCPFSAFGLDFEEAIRQKKLKCFKLNDRSEVILDRNHDYGTKSKASSILLIKIIIHHQHNCIRNTNNTATRVFVDLPVNDLSIISDACADGEVVIRSGDVHAAGYHLAACDLRCEREVARQLAACEARADAPTLLLAECVLVYLRPGAGDALLRQLAAAFPRAALLLYEQCNLADRFGEVMLRNLHARGVSLEGAAAAGPPHAQARRALAAGWARARSWDMREVWRALPDADRARADRLEPLDERELLQQLHAHYALTVASRGEIFADLDLHA
;
A
#
# COMPACT_ATOMS: atom_id res chain seq x y z
N MET A 1 -27.62 6.63 -4.49
CA MET A 1 -27.94 5.20 -4.62
C MET A 1 -26.65 4.51 -4.93
N ASP A 2 -25.93 4.16 -3.87
CA ASP A 2 -24.63 3.51 -3.95
C ASP A 2 -24.85 2.06 -4.36
N ASN A 3 -24.43 1.71 -5.57
CA ASN A 3 -24.30 0.31 -5.95
C ASN A 3 -23.20 -0.29 -5.09
N ILE A 4 -23.57 -0.96 -3.99
CA ILE A 4 -22.72 -1.92 -3.33
C ILE A 4 -22.44 -2.99 -4.39
N VAL A 5 -21.24 -2.96 -4.97
CA VAL A 5 -20.78 -3.97 -5.91
C VAL A 5 -20.77 -5.30 -5.14
N SER A 6 -21.68 -6.21 -5.50
CA SER A 6 -21.66 -7.56 -4.96
C SER A 6 -20.41 -8.27 -5.51
N TRP A 7 -19.43 -8.48 -4.65
CA TRP A 7 -18.19 -9.20 -4.97
C TRP A 7 -18.50 -10.61 -5.47
N THR A 8 -17.85 -11.02 -6.57
CA THR A 8 -18.07 -12.33 -7.18
C THR A 8 -17.15 -13.38 -6.54
N VAL A 9 -17.47 -14.67 -6.73
CA VAL A 9 -16.59 -15.78 -6.35
C VAL A 9 -15.22 -15.67 -7.06
N GLU A 10 -15.19 -15.09 -8.25
CA GLU A 10 -13.96 -14.84 -9.01
C GLU A 10 -13.09 -13.78 -8.32
N ASP A 11 -13.70 -12.74 -7.74
CA ASP A 11 -12.97 -11.74 -6.96
C ASP A 11 -12.31 -12.39 -5.72
N GLU A 12 -12.96 -13.35 -5.05
CA GLU A 12 -12.38 -14.06 -3.90
C GLU A 12 -11.13 -14.87 -4.27
N ALA A 13 -11.14 -15.55 -5.43
CA ALA A 13 -9.99 -16.29 -5.92
C ALA A 13 -8.83 -15.36 -6.32
N ILE A 14 -9.12 -14.21 -6.93
CA ILE A 14 -8.13 -13.17 -7.21
C ILE A 14 -7.55 -12.63 -5.90
N ILE A 15 -8.37 -12.34 -4.90
CA ILE A 15 -7.93 -11.90 -3.57
C ILE A 15 -7.03 -12.94 -2.89
N ALA A 16 -7.28 -14.24 -3.11
CA ALA A 16 -6.44 -15.31 -2.58
C ALA A 16 -5.03 -15.33 -3.17
N THR A 17 -4.82 -14.80 -4.38
CA THR A 17 -3.47 -14.71 -5.01
C THR A 17 -2.52 -13.82 -4.21
N ASN A 18 -3.03 -12.82 -3.49
CA ASN A 18 -2.23 -12.02 -2.56
C ASN A 18 -1.59 -12.90 -1.46
N THR A 19 -2.34 -13.85 -0.91
CA THR A 19 -1.83 -14.76 0.13
C THR A 19 -0.71 -15.64 -0.44
N ASP A 20 -0.92 -16.25 -1.61
CA ASP A 20 0.11 -17.11 -2.25
C ASP A 20 1.39 -16.31 -2.58
N ALA A 21 1.26 -15.10 -3.12
CA ALA A 21 2.40 -14.25 -3.40
C ALA A 21 3.17 -13.86 -2.12
N THR A 22 2.44 -13.52 -1.04
CA THR A 22 3.04 -13.17 0.25
C THR A 22 3.77 -14.36 0.88
N GLU A 23 3.19 -15.56 0.81
CA GLU A 23 3.80 -16.79 1.32
C GLU A 23 5.04 -17.18 0.52
N CYS A 24 5.01 -17.08 -0.81
CA CYS A 24 6.19 -17.33 -1.65
C CYS A 24 7.30 -16.33 -1.37
N LYS A 25 6.97 -15.03 -1.28
CA LYS A 25 7.92 -13.99 -0.90
C LYS A 25 8.52 -14.29 0.50
N ARG A 26 7.70 -14.68 1.49
CA ARG A 26 8.18 -15.02 2.83
C ARG A 26 9.08 -16.26 2.83
N CYS A 27 8.76 -17.31 2.08
CA CYS A 27 9.58 -18.52 1.98
C CYS A 27 11.00 -18.17 1.53
N ALA A 28 11.12 -17.38 0.46
CA ALA A 28 12.40 -16.95 -0.07
C ALA A 28 13.16 -16.02 0.89
N VAL A 29 12.45 -15.16 1.66
CA VAL A 29 13.08 -14.33 2.71
C VAL A 29 13.67 -15.19 3.82
N GLU A 30 12.97 -16.22 4.30
CA GLU A 30 13.46 -17.11 5.36
C GLU A 30 14.70 -17.91 4.92
N LEU A 31 14.79 -18.22 3.63
CA LEU A 31 15.96 -18.84 3.01
C LEU A 31 17.10 -17.86 2.71
N GLY A 32 16.90 -16.56 2.94
CA GLY A 32 17.91 -15.53 2.78
C GLY A 32 18.07 -14.99 1.36
N TYR A 33 17.08 -15.17 0.46
CA TYR A 33 17.15 -14.60 -0.89
C TYR A 33 17.20 -13.07 -0.84
N TRP A 34 16.42 -12.42 0.01
CA TRP A 34 16.58 -10.98 0.32
C TRP A 34 16.18 -10.71 1.78
N LYS A 35 16.46 -9.49 2.23
CA LYS A 35 16.10 -9.05 3.58
C LYS A 35 14.74 -8.37 3.57
N ASP A 36 13.82 -8.87 4.39
CA ASP A 36 12.54 -8.24 4.68
C ASP A 36 12.13 -8.55 6.13
N ASP A 37 12.28 -7.57 7.01
CA ASP A 37 11.98 -7.75 8.44
C ASP A 37 10.47 -7.70 8.74
N TYR A 38 9.64 -7.37 7.76
CA TYR A 38 8.22 -7.05 7.92
C TYR A 38 7.27 -8.11 7.34
N ILE A 39 7.69 -8.86 6.32
CA ILE A 39 6.79 -9.82 5.64
C ILE A 39 6.24 -10.92 6.56
N LYS A 40 6.97 -11.25 7.62
CA LYS A 40 6.57 -12.20 8.68
C LYS A 40 5.30 -11.78 9.44
N TYR A 41 4.92 -10.50 9.39
CA TYR A 41 3.66 -10.03 9.99
C TYR A 41 2.45 -10.33 9.10
N PHE A 42 2.67 -10.50 7.78
CA PHE A 42 1.61 -10.62 6.78
C PHE A 42 1.34 -12.06 6.32
N ALA A 43 2.34 -12.93 6.37
CA ALA A 43 2.15 -14.39 6.30
C ALA A 43 2.66 -14.97 7.61
N LYS A 44 1.97 -15.93 8.25
CA LYS A 44 2.35 -16.56 9.54
C LYS A 44 2.91 -17.99 9.42
N HIS A 45 2.37 -18.76 8.49
CA HIS A 45 2.84 -20.09 8.14
C HIS A 45 3.25 -20.09 6.68
N VAL A 46 4.32 -20.82 6.36
CA VAL A 46 4.84 -20.89 5.01
C VAL A 46 5.27 -22.32 4.75
N ASP A 47 4.64 -22.93 3.76
CA ASP A 47 5.11 -24.20 3.21
C ASP A 47 6.36 -23.98 2.37
N ARG A 48 7.28 -24.94 2.36
CA ARG A 48 8.45 -24.87 1.49
C ARG A 48 7.99 -24.78 0.03
N LYS A 49 8.54 -23.81 -0.69
CA LYS A 49 8.38 -23.67 -2.14
C LYS A 49 9.59 -24.27 -2.84
N ALA A 50 9.40 -24.69 -4.09
CA ALA A 50 10.46 -25.27 -4.88
C ALA A 50 11.54 -24.22 -5.22
N PRO A 51 12.82 -24.61 -5.41
CA PRO A 51 13.92 -23.66 -5.61
C PRO A 51 13.73 -22.72 -6.81
N GLU A 52 13.15 -23.19 -7.91
CA GLU A 52 12.84 -22.38 -9.09
C GLU A 52 11.77 -21.31 -8.81
N ILE A 53 10.83 -21.58 -7.90
CA ILE A 53 9.85 -20.59 -7.46
C ILE A 53 10.55 -19.51 -6.62
N ASN A 54 11.39 -19.90 -5.65
CA ASN A 54 12.13 -18.96 -4.82
C ASN A 54 13.06 -18.07 -5.66
N ARG A 55 13.78 -18.65 -6.63
CA ARG A 55 14.65 -17.93 -7.57
C ARG A 55 13.87 -17.00 -8.50
N GLY A 56 12.70 -17.42 -8.97
CA GLY A 56 11.80 -16.57 -9.75
C GLY A 56 11.33 -15.34 -8.94
N TYR A 57 10.91 -15.55 -7.69
CA TYR A 57 10.55 -14.43 -6.79
C TYR A 57 11.73 -13.54 -6.44
N TYR A 58 12.93 -14.11 -6.27
CA TYR A 58 14.15 -13.32 -6.08
C TYR A 58 14.44 -12.42 -7.29
N ALA A 59 14.36 -12.96 -8.50
CA ALA A 59 14.55 -12.19 -9.73
C ALA A 59 13.52 -11.05 -9.83
N ARG A 60 12.24 -11.37 -9.57
CA ARG A 60 11.12 -10.42 -9.52
C ARG A 60 11.39 -9.26 -8.55
N VAL A 61 11.71 -9.56 -7.29
CA VAL A 61 11.95 -8.55 -6.25
C VAL A 61 13.17 -7.71 -6.58
N LYS A 62 14.29 -8.33 -6.99
CA LYS A 62 15.52 -7.61 -7.32
C LYS A 62 15.35 -6.66 -8.50
N ALA A 63 14.58 -7.08 -9.51
CA ALA A 63 14.31 -6.24 -10.66
C ALA A 63 13.48 -5.00 -10.28
N MET A 64 12.42 -5.20 -9.48
CA MET A 64 11.63 -4.09 -8.95
C MET A 64 12.50 -3.14 -8.11
N GLU A 65 13.31 -3.68 -7.18
CA GLU A 65 14.22 -2.88 -6.34
C GLU A 65 15.21 -2.04 -7.16
N MET A 66 15.83 -2.63 -8.18
CA MET A 66 16.78 -1.93 -9.04
C MET A 66 16.15 -0.70 -9.70
N PHE A 67 14.96 -0.83 -10.29
CA PHE A 67 14.28 0.32 -10.93
C PHE A 67 13.70 1.30 -9.91
N ILE A 68 13.24 0.84 -8.75
CA ILE A 68 12.85 1.73 -7.65
C ILE A 68 14.04 2.60 -7.24
N HIS A 69 15.23 2.02 -7.05
CA HIS A 69 16.43 2.77 -6.70
C HIS A 69 16.83 3.78 -7.79
N GLN A 70 16.87 3.36 -9.06
CA GLN A 70 17.13 4.27 -10.18
C GLN A 70 16.14 5.46 -10.20
N PHE A 71 14.86 5.21 -9.95
CA PHE A 71 13.84 6.26 -9.88
C PHE A 71 14.07 7.21 -8.69
N LEU A 72 14.34 6.67 -7.50
CA LEU A 72 14.54 7.45 -6.27
C LEU A 72 15.77 8.36 -6.36
N GLU A 73 16.87 7.87 -6.94
CA GLU A 73 18.09 8.64 -7.18
C GLU A 73 17.83 9.87 -8.05
N ARG A 74 17.03 9.73 -9.11
CA ARG A 74 16.67 10.85 -10.01
C ARG A 74 15.80 11.89 -9.34
N CYS A 75 15.06 11.52 -8.29
CA CYS A 75 14.13 12.42 -7.61
C CYS A 75 14.69 13.01 -6.31
N ASP A 76 15.88 12.62 -5.86
CA ASP A 76 16.39 12.95 -4.51
C ASP A 76 15.34 12.65 -3.44
N THR A 77 14.62 11.52 -3.59
CA THR A 77 13.46 11.08 -2.76
C THR A 77 12.25 12.02 -2.70
N LYS A 78 12.29 13.20 -3.35
CA LYS A 78 11.17 14.16 -3.45
C LYS A 78 10.15 13.73 -4.50
N CYS A 79 9.52 12.60 -4.23
CA CYS A 79 8.62 11.91 -5.12
C CYS A 79 7.48 11.25 -4.36
N GLN A 80 6.54 10.69 -5.11
CA GLN A 80 5.48 9.84 -4.58
C GLN A 80 5.53 8.45 -5.23
N ILE A 81 5.12 7.43 -4.48
CA ILE A 81 4.99 6.06 -4.97
C ILE A 81 3.52 5.66 -4.87
N ILE A 82 2.97 5.08 -5.92
CA ILE A 82 1.61 4.55 -5.98
C ILE A 82 1.70 3.07 -6.32
N ASN A 83 1.39 2.20 -5.36
CA ASN A 83 1.37 0.76 -5.49
C ASN A 83 -0.07 0.27 -5.78
N LEU A 84 -0.33 -0.08 -7.03
CA LEU A 84 -1.61 -0.56 -7.52
C LEU A 84 -1.70 -2.06 -7.28
N GLY A 85 -2.77 -2.55 -6.66
CA GLY A 85 -2.89 -3.96 -6.27
C GLY A 85 -1.80 -4.33 -5.25
N CYS A 86 -1.67 -3.51 -4.20
CA CYS A 86 -0.52 -3.56 -3.31
C CYS A 86 -0.37 -4.89 -2.54
N GLY A 87 -1.45 -5.67 -2.41
CA GLY A 87 -1.49 -6.85 -1.57
C GLY A 87 -0.96 -6.56 -0.17
N PHE A 88 -0.16 -7.49 0.36
CA PHE A 88 0.60 -7.31 1.59
C PHE A 88 2.07 -6.93 1.35
N ASP A 89 2.34 -6.20 0.27
CA ASP A 89 3.69 -5.71 0.01
C ASP A 89 4.21 -4.83 1.16
N THR A 90 5.51 -4.94 1.41
CA THR A 90 6.22 -4.37 2.57
C THR A 90 7.14 -3.21 2.20
N LEU A 91 7.16 -2.79 0.92
CA LEU A 91 8.11 -1.81 0.39
C LEU A 91 8.16 -0.52 1.21
N TYR A 92 7.01 0.00 1.65
CA TYR A 92 6.95 1.21 2.48
C TYR A 92 7.86 1.12 3.71
N TRP A 93 7.73 0.05 4.50
CA TRP A 93 8.51 -0.13 5.71
C TRP A 93 9.99 -0.37 5.42
N ARG A 94 10.30 -1.13 4.35
CA ARG A 94 11.69 -1.35 3.91
C ARG A 94 12.37 -0.05 3.48
N LEU A 95 11.66 0.82 2.74
CA LEU A 95 12.18 2.15 2.35
C LEU A 95 12.40 3.04 3.58
N LYS A 96 11.47 3.04 4.54
CA LYS A 96 11.62 3.80 5.80
C LYS A 96 12.87 3.41 6.60
N ASP A 97 13.30 2.15 6.54
CA ASP A 97 14.52 1.69 7.20
C ASP A 97 15.82 2.13 6.52
N THR A 98 15.76 2.49 5.24
CA THR A 98 16.95 2.87 4.44
C THR A 98 17.16 4.38 4.35
N THR A 99 16.44 5.18 5.13
CA THR A 99 16.35 6.66 5.05
C THR A 99 15.74 7.20 3.74
N GLN A 100 15.31 6.34 2.82
CA GLN A 100 14.67 6.70 1.55
C GLN A 100 13.15 6.89 1.69
N ALA A 101 12.73 7.64 2.70
CA ALA A 101 11.31 7.94 2.89
C ALA A 101 10.80 8.86 1.77
N VAL A 102 9.84 8.39 0.99
CA VAL A 102 9.16 9.23 -0.01
C VAL A 102 8.15 10.16 0.64
N ALA A 103 7.82 11.26 -0.03
CA ALA A 103 6.92 12.27 0.52
C ALA A 103 5.47 11.76 0.65
N ASN A 104 5.04 10.92 -0.31
CA ASN A 104 3.73 10.31 -0.31
C ASN A 104 3.79 8.87 -0.84
N PHE A 105 3.32 7.90 -0.05
CA PHE A 105 3.26 6.49 -0.44
C PHE A 105 1.80 6.01 -0.40
N ILE A 106 1.25 5.67 -1.56
CA ILE A 106 -0.16 5.31 -1.73
C ILE A 106 -0.26 3.84 -2.12
N GLU A 107 -1.06 3.08 -1.41
CA GLU A 107 -1.36 1.69 -1.67
C GLU A 107 -2.84 1.52 -1.97
N LEU A 108 -3.16 0.96 -3.14
CA LEU A 108 -4.54 0.73 -3.57
C LEU A 108 -4.77 -0.76 -3.76
N ASP A 109 -5.85 -1.29 -3.20
CA ASP A 109 -6.27 -2.69 -3.41
C ASP A 109 -7.77 -2.86 -3.13
N PHE A 110 -8.31 -4.05 -3.37
CA PHE A 110 -9.69 -4.36 -3.03
C PHE A 110 -9.98 -4.13 -1.53
N PRO A 111 -11.21 -3.70 -1.18
CA PRO A 111 -11.57 -3.40 0.20
C PRO A 111 -11.29 -4.53 1.19
N THR A 112 -11.41 -5.79 0.75
CA THR A 112 -11.13 -6.97 1.58
C THR A 112 -9.65 -7.14 1.89
N VAL A 113 -8.76 -6.88 0.91
CA VAL A 113 -7.30 -6.91 1.08
C VAL A 113 -6.86 -5.76 1.97
N VAL A 114 -7.33 -4.55 1.68
CA VAL A 114 -7.08 -3.34 2.48
C VAL A 114 -7.50 -3.55 3.93
N ARG A 115 -8.72 -4.04 4.17
CA ARG A 115 -9.22 -4.36 5.51
C ARG A 115 -8.29 -5.33 6.24
N LYS A 116 -7.87 -6.42 5.59
CA LYS A 116 -6.96 -7.42 6.19
C LYS A 116 -5.59 -6.82 6.49
N LYS A 117 -4.99 -6.08 5.55
CA LYS A 117 -3.69 -5.43 5.72
C LYS A 117 -3.73 -4.44 6.88
N TYR A 118 -4.77 -3.61 6.94
CA TYR A 118 -5.02 -2.69 8.05
C TYR A 118 -5.13 -3.42 9.40
N GLN A 119 -5.89 -4.51 9.50
CA GLN A 119 -6.02 -5.26 10.76
C GLN A 119 -4.67 -5.81 11.23
N ILE A 120 -3.80 -6.22 10.30
CA ILE A 120 -2.44 -6.65 10.60
C ILE A 120 -1.60 -5.46 11.09
N ILE A 121 -1.60 -4.34 10.36
CA ILE A 121 -0.87 -3.12 10.75
C ILE A 121 -1.29 -2.66 12.16
N LYS A 122 -2.59 -2.53 12.41
CA LYS A 122 -3.16 -2.08 13.68
C LYS A 122 -2.75 -2.95 14.88
N ARG A 123 -2.58 -4.25 14.66
CA ARG A 123 -2.21 -5.21 15.74
C ARG A 123 -0.71 -5.32 15.96
N ASN A 124 0.12 -4.81 15.06
CA ASN A 124 1.57 -4.94 15.11
C ASN A 124 2.23 -3.58 15.34
N LYS A 125 2.75 -3.38 16.55
CA LYS A 125 3.38 -2.13 16.98
C LYS A 125 4.50 -1.67 16.05
N GLN A 126 5.34 -2.61 15.58
CA GLN A 126 6.46 -2.32 14.68
C GLN A 126 6.01 -1.75 13.33
N LEU A 127 4.85 -2.19 12.81
CA LEU A 127 4.30 -1.66 11.56
C LEU A 127 3.68 -0.28 11.79
N LEU A 128 2.93 -0.14 12.87
CA LEU A 128 2.21 1.09 13.20
C LEU A 128 3.17 2.24 13.54
N GLU A 129 4.24 1.98 14.28
CA GLU A 129 5.26 2.99 14.64
C GLU A 129 5.93 3.64 13.42
N LYS A 130 6.04 2.92 12.30
CA LYS A 130 6.63 3.45 11.06
C LYS A 130 5.67 4.35 10.26
N ILE A 131 4.37 4.20 10.49
CA ILE A 131 3.31 5.00 9.86
C ILE A 131 2.98 6.22 10.72
N CYS A 132 2.82 6.00 12.04
CA CYS A 132 2.50 7.04 13.00
C CYS A 132 3.78 7.62 13.58
N ASN A 133 4.30 8.70 12.98
CA ASN A 133 5.48 9.39 13.53
C ASN A 133 5.27 9.88 14.98
N GLU A 134 4.02 10.03 15.46
CA GLU A 134 3.71 10.32 16.87
C GLU A 134 2.38 9.68 17.30
N GLY A 135 2.41 8.37 17.62
CA GLY A 135 1.77 7.83 18.82
C GLY A 135 0.26 7.96 19.11
N ALA A 136 -0.63 8.42 18.24
CA ALA A 136 -2.09 8.31 18.47
C ALA A 136 -2.86 7.83 17.23
N THR A 137 -3.48 6.66 17.33
CA THR A 137 -4.53 6.20 16.40
C THR A 137 -5.90 6.61 16.94
N PRO A 138 -6.73 7.31 16.16
CA PRO A 138 -8.18 7.36 16.38
C PRO A 138 -8.75 5.96 16.11
N ASP A 139 -9.46 5.38 17.06
CA ASP A 139 -9.88 3.97 16.98
C ASP A 139 -11.30 3.76 16.41
N GLY A 140 -12.04 4.84 16.17
CA GLY A 140 -13.32 4.81 15.48
C GLY A 140 -14.35 5.79 16.03
N LEU A 141 -15.49 5.85 15.34
CA LEU A 141 -16.74 6.46 15.81
C LEU A 141 -17.49 5.44 16.67
N PHE A 142 -17.83 5.81 17.90
CA PHE A 142 -18.83 5.09 18.70
C PHE A 142 -20.19 5.79 18.56
N GLU A 143 -21.27 5.01 18.74
CA GLU A 143 -22.68 5.41 18.78
C GLU A 143 -22.87 6.92 18.89
N ASP A 144 -23.50 7.50 17.85
CA ASP A 144 -23.95 8.88 17.83
C ASP A 144 -22.88 9.99 17.70
N GLY A 145 -21.78 9.72 16.99
CA GLY A 145 -20.83 10.78 16.58
C GLY A 145 -19.66 11.01 17.54
N LEU A 146 -19.40 10.06 18.44
CA LEU A 146 -18.31 10.12 19.41
C LEU A 146 -16.98 9.63 18.81
N VAL A 147 -15.96 10.49 18.74
CA VAL A 147 -14.60 10.13 18.29
C VAL A 147 -13.80 9.56 19.48
N GLU A 148 -13.39 8.29 19.39
CA GLU A 148 -12.46 7.68 20.34
C GLU A 148 -11.01 8.04 19.99
N ILE A 149 -10.36 8.82 20.86
CA ILE A 149 -8.93 9.14 20.74
C ILE A 149 -8.18 8.31 21.78
N LYS A 150 -7.39 7.32 21.33
CA LYS A 150 -6.43 6.66 22.21
C LYS A 150 -5.38 7.67 22.64
N CYS A 151 -5.09 7.68 23.94
CA CYS A 151 -4.09 8.54 24.54
C CYS A 151 -2.76 8.45 23.75
N PRO A 152 -2.21 9.58 23.27
CA PRO A 152 -0.98 9.59 22.52
C PRO A 152 0.17 9.07 23.38
N PHE A 153 1.06 8.27 22.78
CA PHE A 153 2.26 7.78 23.47
C PHE A 153 3.16 8.92 23.98
N SER A 154 3.10 10.11 23.37
CA SER A 154 3.80 11.31 23.84
C SER A 154 3.34 11.81 25.22
N ALA A 155 2.18 11.34 25.71
CA ALA A 155 1.68 11.61 27.06
C ALA A 155 2.01 10.47 28.06
N PHE A 156 2.81 9.47 27.65
CA PHE A 156 3.12 8.29 28.45
C PHE A 156 3.75 8.65 29.81
N GLY A 157 3.11 8.18 30.89
CA GLY A 157 3.62 8.34 32.26
C GLY A 157 3.36 9.73 32.89
N LEU A 158 2.76 10.65 32.15
CA LEU A 158 2.25 11.92 32.68
C LEU A 158 0.90 11.70 33.37
N ASP A 159 0.53 12.58 34.28
CA ASP A 159 -0.88 12.70 34.66
C ASP A 159 -1.63 13.54 33.61
N PHE A 160 -2.97 13.53 33.68
CA PHE A 160 -3.82 14.15 32.66
C PHE A 160 -3.64 15.68 32.59
N GLU A 161 -3.53 16.33 33.75
CA GLU A 161 -3.34 17.79 33.83
C GLU A 161 -1.97 18.21 33.29
N GLU A 162 -0.93 17.41 33.55
CA GLU A 162 0.40 17.62 33.03
C GLU A 162 0.48 17.39 31.51
N ALA A 163 -0.21 16.36 30.99
CA ALA A 163 -0.31 16.13 29.55
C ALA A 163 -1.02 17.28 28.81
N ILE A 164 -2.04 17.87 29.44
CA ILE A 164 -2.73 19.10 28.98
C ILE A 164 -1.75 20.29 29.00
N ARG A 165 -1.07 20.51 30.14
CA ARG A 165 -0.13 21.63 30.31
C ARG A 165 1.01 21.59 29.30
N GLN A 166 1.49 20.38 28.98
CA GLN A 166 2.54 20.15 27.99
C GLN A 166 2.04 20.09 26.54
N LYS A 167 0.75 20.33 26.29
CA LYS A 167 0.12 20.25 24.95
C LYS A 167 0.38 18.93 24.24
N LYS A 168 0.43 17.83 25.00
CA LYS A 168 0.63 16.46 24.48
C LYS A 168 -0.67 15.82 24.00
N LEU A 169 -1.81 16.42 24.33
CA LEU A 169 -3.14 16.00 23.91
C LEU A 169 -3.70 16.99 22.89
N LYS A 170 -4.04 16.51 21.69
CA LYS A 170 -4.71 17.29 20.65
C LYS A 170 -6.21 17.35 20.93
N CYS A 171 -6.80 18.54 20.80
CA CYS A 171 -8.23 18.79 20.97
C CYS A 171 -8.88 19.13 19.64
N PHE A 172 -10.17 18.80 19.51
CA PHE A 172 -10.97 19.10 18.34
C PHE A 172 -12.22 19.87 18.77
N LYS A 173 -12.75 20.71 17.90
CA LYS A 173 -13.99 21.47 18.09
C LYS A 173 -14.86 21.36 16.84
N LEU A 174 -16.14 21.68 16.96
CA LEU A 174 -17.00 21.85 15.79
C LEU A 174 -16.91 23.29 15.31
N ASN A 175 -16.86 23.49 13.98
CA ASN A 175 -17.09 24.81 13.39
C ASN A 175 -18.60 25.07 13.24
N ASP A 176 -18.97 26.27 12.78
CA ASP A 176 -20.36 26.68 12.59
C ASP A 176 -21.14 25.83 11.55
N ARG A 177 -20.44 24.95 10.83
CA ARG A 177 -21.00 24.01 9.86
C ARG A 177 -21.04 22.56 10.38
N SER A 178 -20.84 22.36 11.68
CA SER A 178 -20.77 21.04 12.32
C SER A 178 -19.63 20.15 11.81
N GLU A 179 -18.56 20.74 11.27
CA GLU A 179 -17.36 20.00 10.88
C GLU A 179 -16.38 19.94 12.05
N VAL A 180 -15.77 18.78 12.28
CA VAL A 180 -14.72 18.59 13.31
C VAL A 180 -13.42 19.23 12.81
N ILE A 181 -12.95 20.24 13.52
CA ILE A 181 -11.70 20.97 13.24
C ILE A 181 -10.74 20.88 14.44
N LEU A 182 -9.44 20.79 14.18
CA LEU A 182 -8.40 20.79 15.23
C LEU A 182 -8.39 22.13 15.97
N ASP A 183 -8.51 22.11 17.30
CA ASP A 183 -8.37 23.30 18.12
C ASP A 183 -6.88 23.62 18.36
N ARG A 184 -6.31 24.39 17.43
CA ARG A 184 -4.88 24.76 17.45
C ARG A 184 -4.48 25.59 18.67
N ASN A 185 -5.44 26.26 19.30
CA ASN A 185 -5.18 27.09 20.46
C ASN A 185 -5.05 26.28 21.76
N HIS A 186 -5.45 25.00 21.75
CA HIS A 186 -5.50 24.15 22.93
C HIS A 186 -6.27 24.86 24.06
N ASP A 187 -7.43 25.45 23.74
CA ASP A 187 -8.22 26.17 24.73
C ASP A 187 -9.09 25.15 25.48
N TYR A 188 -8.55 24.66 26.60
CA TYR A 188 -9.23 23.71 27.49
C TYR A 188 -10.28 24.46 28.32
N GLY A 189 -11.29 25.01 27.65
CA GLY A 189 -12.20 26.00 28.22
C GLY A 189 -12.86 25.56 29.52
N THR A 190 -12.48 26.20 30.63
CA THR A 190 -13.25 26.18 31.88
C THR A 190 -14.31 27.28 31.83
N LYS A 191 -15.58 26.87 31.78
CA LYS A 191 -16.80 27.67 32.03
C LYS A 191 -17.06 28.88 31.12
N SER A 192 -18.00 28.74 30.19
CA SER A 192 -19.15 29.66 30.14
C SER A 192 -20.37 28.96 29.51
N LYS A 193 -21.52 29.08 30.17
CA LYS A 193 -22.82 28.59 29.70
C LYS A 193 -23.25 29.45 28.50
N ALA A 194 -22.86 29.14 27.26
CA ALA A 194 -23.55 29.58 26.03
C ALA A 194 -22.87 29.21 24.70
N SER A 195 -21.82 28.40 24.64
CA SER A 195 -21.20 28.06 23.35
C SER A 195 -20.84 26.58 23.29
N SER A 196 -21.28 25.97 22.20
CA SER A 196 -21.29 24.54 21.88
C SER A 196 -19.90 23.90 22.02
N ILE A 197 -19.75 22.93 22.93
CA ILE A 197 -18.49 22.20 23.15
C ILE A 197 -18.69 20.73 22.76
N LEU A 198 -17.75 20.21 21.96
CA LEU A 198 -17.66 18.84 21.44
C LEU A 198 -17.45 17.81 22.57
N LEU A 199 -18.14 16.67 22.50
CA LEU A 199 -17.84 15.48 23.31
C LEU A 199 -16.57 14.79 22.81
N ILE A 200 -15.54 14.67 23.65
CA ILE A 200 -14.41 13.77 23.39
C ILE A 200 -14.37 12.72 24.50
N LYS A 201 -14.67 11.46 24.14
CA LYS A 201 -14.47 10.32 25.04
C LYS A 201 -13.02 9.87 24.95
N ILE A 202 -12.20 10.34 25.89
CA ILE A 202 -10.85 9.83 26.09
C ILE A 202 -10.97 8.54 26.91
N ILE A 203 -11.00 7.38 26.25
CA ILE A 203 -10.90 6.09 26.96
C ILE A 203 -9.43 5.86 27.29
N ILE A 204 -9.04 6.13 28.53
CA ILE A 204 -7.74 5.73 29.06
C ILE A 204 -7.82 4.23 29.37
N HIS A 205 -7.39 3.38 28.44
CA HIS A 205 -7.30 1.95 28.68
C HIS A 205 -6.17 1.65 29.68
N HIS A 206 -6.52 1.06 30.82
CA HIS A 206 -5.58 0.66 31.88
C HIS A 206 -4.52 -0.36 31.42
N GLN A 207 -4.71 -1.00 30.26
CA GLN A 207 -3.83 -2.07 29.77
C GLN A 207 -2.44 -1.59 29.32
N HIS A 208 -2.20 -0.26 29.22
CA HIS A 208 -0.92 0.26 28.75
C HIS A 208 -0.29 1.38 29.60
N ASN A 209 -0.77 1.68 30.82
CA ASN A 209 -0.17 2.69 31.72
C ASN A 209 0.11 4.06 31.06
N CYS A 210 -0.72 4.49 30.10
CA CYS A 210 -0.44 5.68 29.30
C CYS A 210 -0.53 7.00 30.09
N ILE A 211 -1.45 7.14 31.07
CA ILE A 211 -1.54 8.31 31.95
C ILE A 211 -1.72 7.84 33.40
N ARG A 212 -0.95 8.39 34.35
CA ARG A 212 -1.10 8.07 35.78
C ARG A 212 -2.36 8.74 36.32
N ASN A 213 -3.31 7.93 36.76
CA ASN A 213 -4.47 8.39 37.52
C ASN A 213 -4.18 8.25 39.01
N THR A 214 -4.30 9.33 39.78
CA THR A 214 -4.12 9.33 41.23
C THR A 214 -5.24 8.60 42.00
N ASN A 215 -6.38 8.32 41.35
CA ASN A 215 -7.60 7.82 42.00
C ASN A 215 -8.14 6.47 41.49
N ASN A 216 -7.36 5.72 40.70
CA ASN A 216 -7.63 4.33 40.29
C ASN A 216 -9.05 4.04 39.74
N THR A 217 -9.69 5.03 39.13
CA THR A 217 -11.04 4.94 38.55
C THR A 217 -10.99 5.46 37.12
N ALA A 218 -11.50 4.72 36.14
CA ALA A 218 -11.60 5.23 34.77
C ALA A 218 -12.42 6.53 34.77
N THR A 219 -11.78 7.68 34.55
CA THR A 219 -12.47 8.96 34.52
C THR A 219 -13.33 9.02 33.26
N ARG A 220 -14.63 8.81 33.42
CA ARG A 220 -15.62 8.99 32.38
C ARG A 220 -16.18 10.41 32.50
N VAL A 221 -16.01 11.22 31.47
CA VAL A 221 -16.68 12.52 31.36
C VAL A 221 -17.78 12.33 30.31
N PHE A 222 -19.05 12.46 30.72
CA PHE A 222 -20.23 12.36 29.85
C PHE A 222 -20.90 13.73 29.76
N VAL A 223 -21.40 14.11 28.59
CA VAL A 223 -22.33 15.23 28.38
C VAL A 223 -23.27 14.82 27.23
N ASP A 224 -24.58 15.00 27.33
CA ASP A 224 -25.55 14.49 26.34
C ASP A 224 -25.78 15.47 25.17
N LEU A 225 -26.05 14.94 23.96
CA LEU A 225 -26.59 15.68 22.81
C LEU A 225 -27.59 14.83 21.99
N PRO A 226 -28.61 15.44 21.35
CA PRO A 226 -29.55 14.77 20.46
C PRO A 226 -29.04 14.66 19.02
N VAL A 227 -29.35 13.55 18.35
CA VAL A 227 -28.76 13.12 17.07
C VAL A 227 -29.79 13.27 15.95
N ASN A 228 -29.39 13.94 14.86
CA ASN A 228 -29.88 13.66 13.50
C ASN A 228 -28.84 14.16 12.49
N ASP A 229 -28.45 13.27 11.57
CA ASP A 229 -27.59 13.46 10.39
C ASP A 229 -26.13 13.89 10.60
N LEU A 230 -25.21 12.92 10.49
CA LEU A 230 -23.76 13.15 10.30
C LEU A 230 -23.31 12.56 8.97
N SER A 231 -23.40 13.38 7.92
CA SER A 231 -22.47 13.34 6.81
C SER A 231 -21.63 14.62 6.86
N ILE A 232 -20.35 14.53 6.51
CA ILE A 232 -19.35 15.61 6.36
C ILE A 232 -18.35 15.74 7.53
N ILE A 233 -17.09 15.38 7.26
CA ILE A 233 -15.89 16.04 7.81
C ILE A 233 -14.85 16.17 6.66
N SER A 234 -14.56 17.40 6.26
CA SER A 234 -13.47 17.85 5.36
C SER A 234 -12.17 18.04 6.18
N ASP A 235 -11.08 17.38 5.79
CA ASP A 235 -9.88 17.92 5.10
C ASP A 235 -8.74 18.41 6.03
N ALA A 236 -7.51 18.08 5.63
CA ALA A 236 -6.18 18.30 6.23
C ALA A 236 -5.75 17.30 7.33
N CYS A 237 -4.94 16.30 6.94
CA CYS A 237 -4.03 15.62 7.87
C CYS A 237 -3.01 16.64 8.39
N ALA A 238 -3.14 17.07 9.65
CA ALA A 238 -2.06 17.73 10.35
C ALA A 238 -1.00 16.69 10.75
N ASP A 239 0.27 17.11 10.79
CA ASP A 239 1.42 16.25 11.09
C ASP A 239 1.13 15.23 12.21
N GLY A 240 1.23 13.95 11.83
CA GLY A 240 1.13 12.80 12.74
C GLY A 240 -0.27 12.19 12.97
N GLU A 241 -1.35 12.72 12.39
CA GLU A 241 -2.69 12.13 12.56
C GLU A 241 -2.97 11.01 11.55
N VAL A 242 -3.52 9.89 12.05
CA VAL A 242 -4.02 8.80 11.19
C VAL A 242 -5.53 8.89 11.08
N VAL A 243 -6.07 9.21 9.91
CA VAL A 243 -7.51 9.22 9.65
C VAL A 243 -7.92 7.86 9.10
N ILE A 244 -8.91 7.24 9.75
CA ILE A 244 -9.43 5.92 9.37
C ILE A 244 -10.87 6.10 8.87
N ARG A 245 -11.11 5.78 7.59
CA ARG A 245 -12.44 5.89 6.96
C ARG A 245 -12.78 4.58 6.28
N SER A 246 -13.87 3.92 6.68
CA SER A 246 -14.43 2.77 5.96
C SER A 246 -13.47 1.60 5.63
N GLY A 247 -12.32 1.49 6.31
CA GLY A 247 -11.28 0.49 6.04
C GLY A 247 -9.96 1.06 5.49
N ASP A 248 -9.97 2.32 5.06
CA ASP A 248 -8.81 3.06 4.57
C ASP A 248 -7.98 3.61 5.73
N VAL A 249 -6.67 3.74 5.50
CA VAL A 249 -5.70 4.34 6.43
C VAL A 249 -5.07 5.52 5.72
N HIS A 250 -5.19 6.71 6.30
CA HIS A 250 -4.46 7.89 5.83
C HIS A 250 -3.59 8.39 6.97
N ALA A 251 -2.30 8.52 6.76
CA ALA A 251 -1.32 9.05 7.69
C ALA A 251 -0.40 10.03 6.95
N ALA A 252 0.41 10.79 7.69
CA ALA A 252 1.38 11.72 7.09
C ALA A 252 2.36 10.98 6.15
N GLY A 253 2.10 11.06 4.84
CA GLY A 253 2.90 10.43 3.78
C GLY A 253 2.70 8.93 3.56
N TYR A 254 1.67 8.30 4.16
CA TYR A 254 1.27 6.92 3.87
C TYR A 254 -0.24 6.77 3.78
N HIS A 255 -0.71 6.18 2.69
CA HIS A 255 -2.12 5.88 2.48
C HIS A 255 -2.31 4.42 2.05
N LEU A 256 -3.28 3.76 2.65
CA LEU A 256 -3.79 2.47 2.25
C LEU A 256 -5.29 2.62 2.01
N ALA A 257 -5.73 2.55 0.75
CA ALA A 257 -7.11 2.86 0.39
C ALA A 257 -7.76 1.77 -0.47
N ALA A 258 -9.01 1.48 -0.16
CA ALA A 258 -9.86 0.54 -0.86
C ALA A 258 -10.25 1.11 -2.24
N CYS A 259 -9.90 0.39 -3.30
CA CYS A 259 -10.12 0.81 -4.66
C CYS A 259 -10.33 -0.39 -5.59
N ASP A 260 -11.45 -0.42 -6.31
CA ASP A 260 -11.57 -1.27 -7.50
C ASP A 260 -10.84 -0.61 -8.68
N LEU A 261 -9.67 -1.17 -9.03
CA LEU A 261 -8.84 -0.69 -10.13
C LEU A 261 -9.50 -0.80 -11.52
N ARG A 262 -10.62 -1.53 -11.63
CA ARG A 262 -11.42 -1.62 -12.85
C ARG A 262 -12.28 -0.38 -13.07
N CYS A 263 -12.43 0.48 -12.07
CA CYS A 263 -13.27 1.67 -12.09
C CYS A 263 -12.42 2.97 -12.12
N GLU A 264 -12.24 3.55 -13.31
CA GLU A 264 -11.41 4.77 -13.48
C GLU A 264 -11.83 5.92 -12.56
N ARG A 265 -13.14 6.12 -12.37
CA ARG A 265 -13.66 7.17 -11.48
C ARG A 265 -13.28 6.93 -10.01
N GLU A 266 -13.28 5.68 -9.59
CA GLU A 266 -12.90 5.31 -8.22
C GLU A 266 -11.41 5.50 -8.00
N VAL A 267 -10.58 5.08 -8.97
CA VAL A 267 -9.12 5.32 -8.95
C VAL A 267 -8.83 6.81 -8.85
N ALA A 268 -9.45 7.66 -9.67
CA ALA A 268 -9.27 9.11 -9.62
C ALA A 268 -9.65 9.68 -8.24
N ARG A 269 -10.80 9.26 -7.70
CA ARG A 269 -11.29 9.70 -6.39
C ARG A 269 -10.33 9.30 -5.27
N GLN A 270 -9.83 8.06 -5.28
CA GLN A 270 -8.94 7.57 -4.23
C GLN A 270 -7.55 8.20 -4.31
N LEU A 271 -7.01 8.40 -5.51
CA LEU A 271 -5.77 9.15 -5.68
C LEU A 271 -5.89 10.57 -5.14
N ALA A 272 -6.99 11.26 -5.39
CA ALA A 272 -7.25 12.58 -4.83
C ALA A 272 -7.38 12.56 -3.29
N ALA A 273 -8.10 11.57 -2.73
CA ALA A 273 -8.25 11.41 -1.29
C ALA A 273 -6.94 11.03 -0.57
N CYS A 274 -6.00 10.41 -1.30
CA CYS A 274 -4.66 10.09 -0.83
C CYS A 274 -3.63 11.20 -1.14
N GLU A 275 -4.10 12.41 -1.44
CA GLU A 275 -3.26 13.59 -1.66
C GLU A 275 -2.21 13.38 -2.79
N ALA A 276 -2.55 12.56 -3.80
CA ALA A 276 -1.68 12.35 -4.95
C ALA A 276 -1.54 13.64 -5.75
N ARG A 277 -0.29 14.03 -6.05
CA ARG A 277 0.02 15.27 -6.74
C ARG A 277 0.45 15.01 -8.18
N ALA A 278 -0.21 15.68 -9.13
CA ALA A 278 0.11 15.55 -10.55
C ALA A 278 1.49 16.15 -10.92
N ASP A 279 1.92 17.19 -10.20
CA ASP A 279 3.18 17.89 -10.45
C ASP A 279 4.41 17.20 -9.83
N ALA A 280 4.17 16.27 -8.90
CA ALA A 280 5.20 15.49 -8.23
C ALA A 280 5.73 14.35 -9.12
N PRO A 281 7.05 14.08 -9.10
CA PRO A 281 7.60 12.86 -9.68
C PRO A 281 6.91 11.62 -9.09
N THR A 282 6.35 10.77 -9.94
CA THR A 282 5.48 9.66 -9.50
C THR A 282 5.98 8.31 -10.02
N LEU A 283 6.23 7.37 -9.10
CA LEU A 283 6.49 5.97 -9.45
C LEU A 283 5.20 5.16 -9.28
N LEU A 284 4.77 4.52 -10.35
CA LEU A 284 3.61 3.64 -10.37
C LEU A 284 4.09 2.20 -10.39
N LEU A 285 3.59 1.38 -9.47
CA LEU A 285 3.90 -0.04 -9.37
C LEU A 285 2.66 -0.85 -9.68
N ALA A 286 2.79 -1.86 -10.53
CA ALA A 286 1.77 -2.87 -10.79
C ALA A 286 2.45 -4.25 -10.87
N GLU A 287 2.47 -4.98 -9.76
CA GLU A 287 3.26 -6.21 -9.59
C GLU A 287 2.36 -7.46 -9.59
N CYS A 288 2.13 -8.05 -10.76
CA CYS A 288 1.11 -9.05 -11.07
C CYS A 288 -0.31 -8.54 -10.78
N VAL A 289 -0.76 -7.53 -11.52
CA VAL A 289 -2.08 -6.91 -11.25
C VAL A 289 -2.94 -6.82 -12.51
N LEU A 290 -2.41 -6.23 -13.58
CA LEU A 290 -3.18 -5.94 -14.80
C LEU A 290 -3.71 -7.21 -15.48
N VAL A 291 -2.97 -8.32 -15.39
CA VAL A 291 -3.37 -9.64 -15.89
C VAL A 291 -4.65 -10.20 -15.27
N TYR A 292 -5.03 -9.76 -14.06
CA TYR A 292 -6.29 -10.16 -13.40
C TYR A 292 -7.48 -9.27 -13.79
N LEU A 293 -7.21 -8.10 -14.36
CA LEU A 293 -8.26 -7.16 -14.71
C LEU A 293 -8.99 -7.63 -15.97
N ARG A 294 -10.31 -7.40 -15.98
CA ARG A 294 -11.16 -7.64 -17.14
C ARG A 294 -10.60 -6.98 -18.41
N PRO A 295 -10.86 -7.53 -19.61
CA PRO A 295 -10.34 -6.98 -20.86
C PRO A 295 -10.63 -5.48 -21.00
N GLY A 296 -9.61 -4.71 -21.41
CA GLY A 296 -9.67 -3.27 -21.57
C GLY A 296 -9.54 -2.45 -20.28
N ALA A 297 -9.83 -3.00 -19.10
CA ALA A 297 -9.69 -2.26 -17.84
C ALA A 297 -8.22 -1.90 -17.53
N GLY A 298 -7.28 -2.83 -17.79
CA GLY A 298 -5.84 -2.54 -17.68
C GLY A 298 -5.40 -1.42 -18.64
N ASP A 299 -5.92 -1.38 -19.86
CA ASP A 299 -5.57 -0.32 -20.84
C ASP A 299 -6.17 1.04 -20.47
N ALA A 300 -7.37 1.04 -19.89
CA ALA A 300 -8.00 2.23 -19.34
C ALA A 300 -7.18 2.79 -18.17
N LEU A 301 -6.78 1.93 -17.22
CA LEU A 301 -5.93 2.30 -16.09
C LEU A 301 -4.58 2.88 -16.55
N LEU A 302 -3.90 2.23 -17.51
CA LEU A 302 -2.64 2.73 -18.05
C LEU A 302 -2.78 4.13 -18.68
N ARG A 303 -3.87 4.36 -19.43
CA ARG A 303 -4.18 5.67 -20.05
C ARG A 303 -4.49 6.74 -19.00
N GLN A 304 -5.30 6.41 -18.02
CA GLN A 304 -5.66 7.31 -16.93
C GLN A 304 -4.42 7.77 -16.16
N LEU A 305 -3.53 6.84 -15.79
CA LEU A 305 -2.31 7.14 -15.04
C LEU A 305 -1.32 7.97 -15.86
N ALA A 306 -1.14 7.66 -17.16
CA ALA A 306 -0.31 8.45 -18.06
C ALA A 306 -0.82 9.90 -18.21
N ALA A 307 -2.15 10.08 -18.24
CA ALA A 307 -2.78 11.40 -18.30
C ALA A 307 -2.67 12.16 -16.97
N ALA A 308 -2.81 11.47 -15.84
CA ALA A 308 -2.77 12.08 -14.51
C ALA A 308 -1.37 12.56 -14.09
N PHE A 309 -0.31 11.85 -14.50
CA PHE A 309 1.05 12.11 -14.04
C PHE A 309 2.01 12.38 -15.22
N PRO A 310 2.26 13.66 -15.58
CA PRO A 310 3.17 14.02 -16.68
C PRO A 310 4.65 13.72 -16.40
N ARG A 311 5.03 13.56 -15.13
CA ARG A 311 6.39 13.20 -14.68
C ARG A 311 6.31 11.88 -13.92
N ALA A 312 6.31 10.77 -14.64
CA ALA A 312 6.09 9.47 -14.02
C ALA A 312 6.93 8.35 -14.65
N ALA A 313 7.16 7.32 -13.85
CA ALA A 313 7.61 6.01 -14.31
C ALA A 313 6.61 4.95 -13.87
N LEU A 314 6.42 3.92 -14.68
CA LEU A 314 5.61 2.74 -14.40
C LEU A 314 6.51 1.52 -14.41
N LEU A 315 6.45 0.72 -13.35
CA LEU A 315 7.01 -0.62 -13.26
C LEU A 315 5.87 -1.63 -13.26
N LEU A 316 5.75 -2.37 -14.36
CA LEU A 316 4.75 -3.40 -14.57
C LEU A 316 5.45 -4.75 -14.65
N TYR A 317 5.18 -5.64 -13.69
CA TYR A 317 5.64 -7.03 -13.72
C TYR A 317 4.41 -7.93 -13.90
N GLU A 318 4.36 -8.74 -14.95
CA GLU A 318 3.28 -9.71 -15.16
C GLU A 318 3.71 -10.84 -16.10
N GLN A 319 2.82 -11.80 -16.35
CA GLN A 319 3.09 -12.89 -17.28
C GLN A 319 3.34 -12.36 -18.71
N CYS A 320 4.03 -13.15 -19.52
CA CYS A 320 4.21 -12.92 -20.95
C CYS A 320 4.25 -14.26 -21.69
N ASN A 321 4.21 -14.23 -23.03
CA ASN A 321 4.38 -15.42 -23.88
C ASN A 321 3.40 -16.58 -23.60
N LEU A 322 2.18 -16.29 -23.13
CA LEU A 322 1.22 -17.31 -22.68
C LEU A 322 0.59 -18.17 -23.79
N ALA A 323 0.95 -17.95 -25.06
CA ALA A 323 0.37 -18.64 -26.21
C ALA A 323 1.06 -19.96 -26.57
N ASP A 324 2.09 -20.38 -25.83
CA ASP A 324 2.75 -21.66 -26.02
C ASP A 324 2.23 -22.74 -25.06
N ARG A 325 2.76 -23.97 -25.17
CA ARG A 325 2.34 -25.10 -24.34
C ARG A 325 2.57 -24.87 -22.84
N PHE A 326 3.63 -24.15 -22.46
CA PHE A 326 3.89 -23.86 -21.05
C PHE A 326 2.86 -22.84 -20.52
N GLY A 327 2.56 -21.80 -21.31
CA GLY A 327 1.48 -20.85 -21.06
C GLY A 327 0.12 -21.53 -20.90
N GLU A 328 -0.24 -22.46 -21.79
CA GLU A 328 -1.47 -23.25 -21.70
C GLU A 328 -1.54 -24.04 -20.38
N VAL A 329 -0.45 -24.71 -19.99
CA VAL A 329 -0.38 -25.46 -18.73
C VAL A 329 -0.48 -24.51 -17.53
N MET A 330 0.18 -23.35 -17.56
CA MET A 330 0.10 -22.33 -16.51
C MET A 330 -1.34 -21.85 -16.33
N LEU A 331 -2.00 -21.47 -17.42
CA LEU A 331 -3.39 -21.01 -17.42
C LEU A 331 -4.34 -22.09 -16.89
N ARG A 332 -4.18 -23.34 -17.33
CA ARG A 332 -4.96 -24.47 -16.82
C ARG A 332 -4.76 -24.69 -15.32
N ASN A 333 -3.52 -24.60 -14.83
CA ASN A 333 -3.21 -24.77 -13.41
C ASN A 333 -3.75 -23.63 -12.54
N LEU A 334 -3.81 -22.40 -13.06
CA LEU A 334 -4.46 -21.27 -12.38
C LEU A 334 -5.99 -21.44 -12.35
N HIS A 335 -6.57 -21.81 -13.49
CA HIS A 335 -8.01 -22.04 -13.60
C HIS A 335 -8.50 -23.17 -12.69
N ALA A 336 -7.72 -24.25 -12.55
CA ALA A 336 -8.02 -25.33 -11.60
C ALA A 336 -8.04 -24.89 -10.13
N ARG A 337 -7.43 -23.74 -9.81
CA ARG A 337 -7.46 -23.10 -8.49
C ARG A 337 -8.52 -21.99 -8.39
N GLY A 338 -9.38 -21.86 -9.39
CA GLY A 338 -10.39 -20.80 -9.48
C GLY A 338 -9.84 -19.43 -9.92
N VAL A 339 -8.56 -19.33 -10.29
CA VAL A 339 -7.94 -18.07 -10.70
C VAL A 339 -8.03 -17.90 -12.21
N SER A 340 -8.78 -16.89 -12.66
CA SER A 340 -8.87 -16.50 -14.07
C SER A 340 -7.91 -15.35 -14.37
N LEU A 341 -7.16 -15.45 -15.45
CA LEU A 341 -6.31 -14.37 -15.98
C LEU A 341 -7.04 -13.68 -17.14
N GLU A 342 -8.04 -12.88 -16.83
CA GLU A 342 -8.86 -12.20 -17.85
C GLU A 342 -8.06 -11.25 -18.74
N GLY A 343 -6.95 -10.70 -18.23
CA GLY A 343 -6.01 -9.86 -18.95
C GLY A 343 -4.95 -10.65 -19.74
N ALA A 344 -4.97 -11.99 -19.75
CA ALA A 344 -3.95 -12.81 -20.40
C ALA A 344 -3.77 -12.51 -21.90
N ALA A 345 -4.83 -12.11 -22.60
CA ALA A 345 -4.73 -11.73 -24.01
C ALA A 345 -3.83 -10.50 -24.24
N ALA A 346 -3.71 -9.62 -23.24
CA ALA A 346 -2.83 -8.46 -23.28
C ALA A 346 -1.40 -8.78 -22.77
N ALA A 347 -1.19 -9.95 -22.15
CA ALA A 347 0.09 -10.48 -21.69
C ALA A 347 0.90 -11.10 -22.85
N GLY A 348 1.06 -10.34 -23.93
CA GLY A 348 1.85 -10.72 -25.09
C GLY A 348 3.36 -10.80 -24.79
N PRO A 349 4.21 -11.03 -25.81
CA PRO A 349 5.67 -10.99 -25.63
C PRO A 349 6.13 -9.63 -25.10
N PRO A 350 7.31 -9.53 -24.45
CA PRO A 350 7.78 -8.30 -23.80
C PRO A 350 7.65 -7.05 -24.69
N HIS A 351 8.13 -7.11 -25.93
CA HIS A 351 8.05 -5.99 -26.87
C HIS A 351 6.60 -5.53 -27.15
N ALA A 352 5.61 -6.42 -27.09
CA ALA A 352 4.20 -6.07 -27.25
C ALA A 352 3.65 -5.36 -26.00
N GLN A 353 4.09 -5.75 -24.80
CA GLN A 353 3.73 -5.06 -23.56
C GLN A 353 4.31 -3.63 -23.52
N ALA A 354 5.54 -3.43 -24.00
CA ALA A 354 6.10 -2.09 -24.17
C ALA A 354 5.27 -1.25 -25.15
N ARG A 355 4.88 -1.80 -26.31
CA ARG A 355 4.00 -1.10 -27.27
C ARG A 355 2.63 -0.76 -26.67
N ARG A 356 2.08 -1.64 -25.82
CA ARG A 356 0.82 -1.41 -25.11
C ARG A 356 0.92 -0.18 -24.20
N ALA A 357 2.01 -0.04 -23.44
CA ALA A 357 2.25 1.16 -22.64
C ALA A 357 2.38 2.42 -23.52
N LEU A 358 3.13 2.37 -24.63
CA LEU A 358 3.22 3.50 -25.56
C LEU A 358 1.85 3.92 -26.12
N ALA A 359 1.04 2.94 -26.54
CA ALA A 359 -0.32 3.17 -27.03
C ALA A 359 -1.25 3.76 -25.97
N ALA A 360 -0.99 3.49 -24.68
CA ALA A 360 -1.68 4.09 -23.55
C ALA A 360 -1.21 5.53 -23.24
N GLY A 361 -0.29 6.09 -24.03
CA GLY A 361 0.17 7.46 -23.88
C GLY A 361 1.44 7.60 -23.04
N TRP A 362 2.16 6.53 -22.74
CA TRP A 362 3.51 6.64 -22.17
C TRP A 362 4.51 7.09 -23.25
N ALA A 363 5.48 7.94 -22.89
CA ALA A 363 6.39 8.55 -23.87
C ALA A 363 7.50 7.58 -24.31
N ARG A 364 7.96 6.75 -23.37
CA ARG A 364 8.97 5.70 -23.59
C ARG A 364 8.51 4.44 -22.88
N ALA A 365 8.83 3.28 -23.44
CA ALA A 365 8.60 2.00 -22.79
C ALA A 365 9.61 0.96 -23.28
N ARG A 366 10.11 0.14 -22.36
CA ARG A 366 10.96 -1.01 -22.60
C ARG A 366 10.41 -2.19 -21.80
N SER A 367 10.66 -3.40 -22.26
CA SER A 367 10.20 -4.60 -21.58
C SER A 367 11.13 -5.77 -21.87
N TRP A 368 11.41 -6.54 -20.85
CA TRP A 368 12.35 -7.67 -20.87
C TRP A 368 11.70 -8.89 -20.24
N ASP A 369 11.99 -10.07 -20.76
CA ASP A 369 11.64 -11.29 -20.03
C ASP A 369 12.54 -11.47 -18.79
N MET A 370 12.13 -12.33 -17.86
CA MET A 370 12.91 -12.53 -16.64
C MET A 370 14.23 -13.28 -16.86
N ARG A 371 14.51 -13.81 -18.06
CA ARG A 371 15.83 -14.40 -18.41
C ARG A 371 16.83 -13.29 -18.71
N GLU A 372 16.40 -12.25 -19.41
CA GLU A 372 17.19 -11.03 -19.62
C GLU A 372 17.44 -10.34 -18.29
N VAL A 373 16.39 -10.16 -17.48
CA VAL A 373 16.51 -9.57 -16.14
C VAL A 373 17.45 -10.37 -15.24
N TRP A 374 17.30 -11.70 -15.19
CA TRP A 374 18.21 -12.56 -14.41
C TRP A 374 19.66 -12.37 -14.82
N ARG A 375 19.96 -12.31 -16.12
CA ARG A 375 21.33 -12.11 -16.64
C ARG A 375 21.89 -10.72 -16.32
N ALA A 376 21.03 -9.71 -16.18
CA ALA A 376 21.44 -8.35 -15.85
C ALA A 376 21.75 -8.14 -14.36
N LEU A 377 21.23 -8.99 -13.46
CA LEU A 377 21.57 -8.91 -12.03
C LEU A 377 23.07 -9.05 -11.80
N PRO A 378 23.68 -8.41 -10.79
CA PRO A 378 25.11 -8.54 -10.50
C PRO A 378 25.55 -10.00 -10.33
N ASP A 379 26.74 -10.36 -10.82
CA ASP A 379 27.28 -11.73 -10.72
C ASP A 379 27.32 -12.25 -9.28
N ALA A 380 27.67 -11.37 -8.33
CA ALA A 380 27.70 -11.68 -6.90
C ALA A 380 26.31 -12.06 -6.37
N ASP A 381 25.25 -11.39 -6.85
CA ASP A 381 23.87 -11.64 -6.44
C ASP A 381 23.34 -12.95 -7.00
N ARG A 382 23.64 -13.25 -8.28
CA ARG A 382 23.27 -14.54 -8.90
C ARG A 382 24.00 -15.69 -8.22
N ALA A 383 25.32 -15.56 -8.01
CA ALA A 383 26.13 -16.58 -7.35
C ALA A 383 25.71 -16.80 -5.89
N ARG A 384 25.26 -15.75 -5.18
CA ARG A 384 24.72 -15.88 -3.83
C ARG A 384 23.40 -16.65 -3.83
N ALA A 385 22.46 -16.29 -4.70
CA ALA A 385 21.19 -17.00 -4.83
C ALA A 385 21.38 -18.47 -5.21
N ASP A 386 22.34 -18.76 -6.10
CA ASP A 386 22.67 -20.13 -6.51
C ASP A 386 23.17 -21.03 -5.37
N ARG A 387 23.76 -20.44 -4.32
CA ARG A 387 24.29 -21.16 -3.15
C ARG A 387 23.25 -21.41 -2.05
N LEU A 388 22.11 -20.74 -2.07
CA LEU A 388 21.09 -20.87 -1.02
C LEU A 388 20.43 -22.25 -1.06
N GLU A 389 20.14 -22.74 -2.26
CA GLU A 389 19.47 -24.02 -2.47
C GLU A 389 19.97 -24.69 -3.77
N PRO A 390 20.09 -26.04 -3.79
CA PRO A 390 20.35 -26.77 -5.03
C PRO A 390 19.18 -26.60 -6.00
N LEU A 391 19.48 -26.55 -7.31
CA LEU A 391 18.47 -26.47 -8.37
C LEU A 391 18.76 -27.55 -9.41
N ASP A 392 17.94 -28.59 -9.39
CA ASP A 392 18.00 -29.71 -10.34
C ASP A 392 17.20 -29.38 -11.62
N GLU A 393 16.05 -28.70 -11.50
CA GLU A 393 15.16 -28.37 -12.62
C GLU A 393 15.48 -27.01 -13.27
N ARG A 394 16.65 -26.91 -13.90
CA ARG A 394 17.11 -25.65 -14.54
C ARG A 394 16.23 -25.22 -15.71
N GLU A 395 15.74 -26.18 -16.48
CA GLU A 395 14.84 -25.96 -17.62
C GLU A 395 13.52 -25.35 -17.16
N LEU A 396 12.98 -25.80 -16.01
CA LEU A 396 11.75 -25.25 -15.46
C LEU A 396 11.93 -23.79 -15.04
N LEU A 397 13.04 -23.45 -14.38
CA LEU A 397 13.36 -22.05 -14.06
C LEU A 397 13.48 -21.19 -15.34
N GLN A 398 14.11 -21.70 -16.39
CA GLN A 398 14.22 -20.99 -17.67
C GLN A 398 12.85 -20.79 -18.33
N GLN A 399 11.97 -21.78 -18.26
CA GLN A 399 10.59 -21.67 -18.74
C GLN A 399 9.81 -20.65 -17.92
N LEU A 400 9.86 -20.70 -16.59
CA LEU A 400 9.25 -19.69 -15.72
C LEU A 400 9.74 -18.29 -16.08
N HIS A 401 11.05 -18.09 -16.20
CA HIS A 401 11.62 -16.80 -16.54
C HIS A 401 11.23 -16.30 -17.94
N ALA A 402 11.00 -17.21 -18.90
CA ALA A 402 10.55 -16.85 -20.24
C ALA A 402 9.07 -16.41 -20.30
N HIS A 403 8.30 -16.64 -19.23
CA HIS A 403 6.84 -16.41 -19.18
C HIS A 403 6.43 -15.31 -18.19
N TYR A 404 7.40 -14.53 -17.72
CA TYR A 404 7.16 -13.28 -17.01
C TYR A 404 7.99 -12.18 -17.65
N ALA A 405 7.46 -10.97 -17.64
CA ALA A 405 8.13 -9.79 -18.16
C ALA A 405 8.10 -8.66 -17.14
N LEU A 406 9.17 -7.87 -17.15
CA LEU A 406 9.23 -6.58 -16.50
C LEU A 406 9.16 -5.50 -17.59
N THR A 407 8.13 -4.68 -17.54
CA THR A 407 7.91 -3.53 -18.40
C THR A 407 8.15 -2.26 -17.61
N VAL A 408 9.00 -1.38 -18.16
CA VAL A 408 9.28 -0.05 -17.62
C VAL A 408 8.84 0.98 -18.63
N ALA A 409 7.90 1.84 -18.25
CA ALA A 409 7.42 2.94 -19.08
C ALA A 409 7.63 4.27 -18.36
N SER A 410 7.86 5.35 -19.10
CA SER A 410 8.09 6.67 -18.51
C SER A 410 7.52 7.83 -19.30
N ARG A 411 7.29 8.93 -18.57
CA ARG A 411 6.87 10.25 -19.05
C ARG A 411 7.70 11.31 -18.33
N GLY A 412 8.16 12.30 -19.09
CA GLY A 412 9.10 13.33 -18.62
C GLY A 412 10.56 12.90 -18.79
N GLU A 413 11.41 13.86 -19.19
CA GLU A 413 12.82 13.58 -19.58
C GLU A 413 13.68 13.05 -18.43
N ILE A 414 13.33 13.37 -17.17
CA ILE A 414 14.06 12.91 -15.98
C ILE A 414 14.10 11.39 -15.82
N PHE A 415 13.19 10.66 -16.49
CA PHE A 415 13.07 9.20 -16.43
C PHE A 415 13.32 8.53 -17.78
N ALA A 416 13.87 9.27 -18.75
CA ALA A 416 14.06 8.79 -20.11
C ALA A 416 15.10 7.67 -20.22
N ASP A 417 16.01 7.61 -19.25
CA ASP A 417 17.18 6.74 -19.21
C ASP A 417 17.02 5.51 -18.31
N LEU A 418 15.88 5.33 -17.63
CA LEU A 418 15.59 4.14 -16.83
C LEU A 418 15.74 2.87 -17.69
N ASP A 419 16.74 2.05 -17.39
CA ASP A 419 17.11 0.88 -18.18
C ASP A 419 17.61 -0.27 -17.30
N LEU A 420 17.49 -1.49 -17.83
CA LEU A 420 17.95 -2.71 -17.16
C LEU A 420 19.48 -2.76 -17.00
N HIS A 421 20.21 -2.08 -17.86
CA HIS A 421 21.68 -2.03 -17.90
C HIS A 421 22.24 -0.65 -17.56
N ALA A 422 21.44 0.21 -16.92
CA ALA A 422 21.81 1.58 -16.54
C ALA A 422 22.91 1.65 -15.49
#